data_AF-S9QR35-F1
#
_entry.id   AF-S9QR35-F1
#
_cell.length_a   1.000
_cell.length_b   1.000
_cell.length_c   1.000
_cell.angle_alpha   90.00
_cell.angle_beta   90.00
_cell.angle_gamma   90.00
#
_symmetry.space_group_name_H-M   'P 1'
#
loop_
_entity.id
_entity.type
_entity.pdbx_description
1 polymer ?
#
loop_
_entity_poly.entity_id
_entity_poly.type
_entity_poly.pdbx_seq_one_letter_code
_entity_poly.pdbx_strand_id
1 'polypeptide(L)'
;MNDLAHGDHVEVTFDPPLEDGTAGTVEVMQGQVSVAAGMKFVAATSHRNELGMPTVVDLPDDGRAQVRLVETSAEYSERKRAEARGDLVFRQLPRDPFELAEQLETLAFMIHREEDDHVIHGRKGQLRRQFDEVADQVLLAQRKRTYVLTKARLGGDFHPYETRDPRVFRIGTVRPLPVDFELDPWTRKDRLRRKDEAIRIFGEAERETRQWISRLRAAGYHVRRPHPNAQEILVRAALGETERYDMRVYPTPNGLWQVEVRDAQSKRERKLRDRCLRQGHLVRLKDVVEGPLT
;
A
#
# COMPACT_ATOMS: atom_id res chain seq x y z
N MET A 1 5.19 -36.07 -22.89
CA MET A 1 4.17 -35.05 -22.62
C MET A 1 4.89 -33.83 -22.09
N ASN A 2 4.75 -32.67 -22.76
CA ASN A 2 5.51 -31.46 -22.40
C ASN A 2 5.24 -31.06 -20.94
N ASP A 3 6.26 -30.56 -20.27
CA ASP A 3 6.23 -30.17 -18.86
C ASP A 3 5.45 -28.86 -18.69
N LEU A 4 4.13 -28.93 -18.87
CA LEU A 4 3.23 -27.77 -18.77
C LEU A 4 3.12 -27.29 -17.33
N ALA A 5 3.40 -26.01 -17.11
CA ALA A 5 3.33 -25.36 -15.81
C ALA A 5 1.97 -24.68 -15.59
N HIS A 6 1.66 -24.41 -14.32
CA HIS A 6 0.50 -23.61 -13.97
C HIS A 6 0.61 -22.20 -14.57
N GLY A 7 -0.45 -21.75 -15.25
CA GLY A 7 -0.55 -20.43 -15.87
C GLY A 7 -0.04 -20.35 -17.31
N ASP A 8 0.55 -21.42 -17.86
CA ASP A 8 0.92 -21.50 -19.27
C ASP A 8 -0.30 -21.32 -20.17
N HIS A 9 -0.12 -20.67 -21.32
CA HIS A 9 -1.16 -20.53 -22.33
C HIS A 9 -0.96 -21.58 -23.41
N VAL A 10 -1.96 -22.43 -23.60
CA VAL A 10 -1.89 -23.58 -24.51
C VAL A 10 -3.02 -23.56 -25.51
N GLU A 11 -2.75 -24.16 -26.65
CA GLU A 11 -3.72 -24.57 -27.63
C GLU A 11 -3.86 -26.10 -27.55
N VAL A 12 -5.08 -26.57 -27.42
CA VAL A 12 -5.40 -27.99 -27.31
C VAL A 12 -6.23 -28.37 -28.51
N THR A 13 -5.80 -29.41 -29.22
CA THR A 13 -6.53 -30.02 -30.32
C THR A 13 -7.03 -31.39 -29.87
N PHE A 14 -8.33 -31.66 -30.04
CA PHE A 14 -8.98 -32.91 -29.64
C PHE A 14 -9.21 -33.80 -30.86
N ASP A 15 -8.79 -35.06 -30.75
CA ASP A 15 -9.08 -36.10 -31.74
C ASP A 15 -9.42 -37.42 -31.01
N PRO A 16 -10.69 -37.84 -30.94
CA PRO A 16 -11.87 -37.21 -31.56
C PRO A 16 -12.27 -35.88 -30.87
N PRO A 17 -13.06 -35.01 -31.55
CA PRO A 17 -13.50 -33.72 -30.99
C PRO A 17 -14.24 -33.88 -29.65
N LEU A 18 -14.05 -32.92 -28.75
CA LEU A 18 -14.75 -32.90 -27.46
C LEU A 18 -16.22 -32.50 -27.69
N GLU A 19 -17.17 -33.30 -27.20
CA GLU A 19 -18.57 -32.88 -27.15
C GLU A 19 -18.83 -32.10 -25.86
N ASP A 20 -18.96 -30.77 -25.98
CA ASP A 20 -19.44 -29.90 -24.90
C ASP A 20 -20.96 -29.74 -25.06
N GLY A 21 -21.73 -30.17 -24.06
CA GLY A 21 -23.19 -30.09 -24.06
C GLY A 21 -23.75 -28.66 -24.17
N THR A 22 -22.92 -27.63 -23.98
CA THR A 22 -23.28 -26.22 -24.11
C THR A 22 -22.66 -25.50 -25.31
N ALA A 23 -21.41 -25.84 -25.69
CA ALA A 23 -20.69 -25.19 -26.79
C ALA A 23 -20.67 -25.98 -28.11
N GLY A 24 -21.22 -27.20 -28.13
CA GLY A 24 -21.18 -28.10 -29.29
C GLY A 24 -19.87 -28.89 -29.37
N THR A 25 -19.50 -29.31 -30.58
CA THR A 25 -18.23 -30.02 -30.83
C THR A 25 -17.04 -29.05 -30.85
N VAL A 26 -16.06 -29.30 -29.99
CA VAL A 26 -14.83 -28.50 -29.86
C VAL A 26 -13.64 -29.31 -30.37
N GLU A 27 -13.13 -28.93 -31.54
CA GLU A 27 -11.92 -29.52 -32.14
C GLU A 27 -10.65 -28.87 -31.62
N VAL A 28 -10.68 -27.55 -31.39
CA VAL A 28 -9.55 -26.75 -30.91
C VAL A 28 -10.00 -25.77 -29.83
N MET A 29 -9.23 -25.63 -28.76
CA MET A 29 -9.41 -24.59 -27.74
C MET A 29 -8.09 -23.92 -27.39
N GLN A 30 -8.17 -22.67 -26.94
CA GLN A 30 -7.05 -21.97 -26.32
C GLN A 30 -7.43 -21.53 -24.91
N GLY A 31 -6.50 -21.66 -23.96
CA GLY A 31 -6.77 -21.35 -22.57
C GLY A 31 -5.54 -21.37 -21.68
N GLN A 32 -5.74 -21.04 -20.40
CA GLN A 32 -4.66 -21.13 -19.40
C GLN A 32 -4.69 -22.48 -18.69
N VAL A 33 -3.51 -23.06 -18.51
CA VAL A 33 -3.32 -24.29 -17.74
C VAL A 33 -3.51 -23.99 -16.25
N SER A 34 -4.38 -24.74 -15.60
CA SER A 34 -4.47 -24.81 -14.15
C SER A 34 -3.99 -26.18 -13.67
N VAL A 35 -3.29 -26.22 -12.54
CA VAL A 35 -2.78 -27.47 -11.97
C VAL A 35 -3.34 -27.59 -10.57
N ALA A 36 -4.14 -28.60 -10.33
CA ALA A 36 -4.76 -28.84 -9.02
C ALA A 36 -4.74 -30.34 -8.71
N ALA A 37 -4.26 -30.71 -7.52
CA ALA A 37 -4.19 -32.10 -7.06
C ALA A 37 -3.48 -33.06 -8.04
N GLY A 38 -2.48 -32.58 -8.80
CA GLY A 38 -1.75 -33.40 -9.79
C GLY A 38 -2.43 -33.52 -11.15
N MET A 39 -3.66 -33.03 -11.30
CA MET A 39 -4.39 -32.95 -12.58
C MET A 39 -4.13 -31.61 -13.28
N LYS A 40 -4.15 -31.63 -14.61
CA LYS A 40 -3.97 -30.45 -15.47
C LYS A 40 -5.30 -30.13 -16.15
N PHE A 41 -5.76 -28.90 -15.97
CA PHE A 41 -6.98 -28.39 -16.59
C PHE A 41 -6.64 -27.23 -17.51
N VAL A 42 -7.48 -26.97 -18.51
CA VAL A 42 -7.41 -25.77 -19.33
C VAL A 42 -8.67 -24.95 -19.11
N ALA A 43 -8.50 -23.73 -18.61
CA ALA A 43 -9.55 -22.73 -18.58
C ALA A 43 -9.59 -22.01 -19.94
N ALA A 44 -10.52 -22.40 -20.80
CA ALA A 44 -10.64 -21.92 -22.16
C ALA A 44 -10.99 -20.43 -22.21
N THR A 45 -10.13 -19.64 -22.84
CA THR A 45 -10.41 -18.23 -23.14
C THR A 45 -11.16 -18.06 -24.46
N SER A 46 -11.00 -19.02 -25.39
CA SER A 46 -11.68 -19.02 -26.69
C SER A 46 -13.12 -19.55 -26.63
N HIS A 47 -13.45 -20.33 -25.61
CA HIS A 47 -14.76 -20.95 -25.44
C HIS A 47 -15.31 -20.63 -24.05
N ARG A 48 -16.51 -20.05 -24.02
CA ARG A 48 -17.21 -19.67 -22.79
C ARG A 48 -18.52 -20.44 -22.70
N ASN A 49 -18.88 -20.84 -21.49
CA ASN A 49 -20.16 -21.46 -21.22
C ASN A 49 -21.32 -20.45 -21.33
N GLU A 50 -22.56 -20.93 -21.17
CA GLU A 50 -23.78 -20.10 -21.26
C GLU A 50 -23.82 -18.91 -20.28
N LEU A 51 -23.06 -18.98 -19.19
CA LEU A 51 -22.92 -17.92 -18.19
C LEU A 51 -21.79 -16.93 -18.53
N GLY A 52 -21.16 -17.07 -19.69
CA GLY A 52 -20.06 -16.23 -20.13
C GLY A 52 -18.74 -16.49 -19.37
N MET A 53 -18.63 -17.60 -18.64
CA MET A 53 -17.40 -17.99 -17.92
C MET A 53 -16.54 -18.91 -18.79
N PRO A 54 -15.19 -18.90 -18.61
CA PRO A 54 -14.30 -19.84 -19.26
C PRO A 54 -14.73 -21.29 -19.04
N THR A 55 -14.86 -22.07 -20.10
CA THR A 55 -15.08 -23.53 -19.98
C THR A 55 -13.80 -24.18 -19.45
N VAL A 56 -13.91 -25.00 -18.41
CA VAL A 56 -12.77 -25.71 -17.83
C VAL A 56 -12.78 -27.15 -18.32
N VAL A 57 -11.73 -27.57 -19.00
CA VAL A 57 -11.61 -28.92 -19.56
C VAL A 57 -10.41 -29.62 -18.94
N ASP A 58 -10.60 -30.89 -18.57
CA ASP A 58 -9.50 -31.74 -18.10
C ASP A 58 -8.60 -32.11 -19.29
N LEU A 59 -7.28 -32.15 -19.07
CA LEU A 59 -6.33 -32.64 -20.06
C LEU A 59 -6.01 -34.11 -19.75
N PRO A 60 -6.74 -35.08 -20.33
CA PRO A 60 -6.47 -36.48 -20.07
C PRO A 60 -5.11 -36.89 -20.65
N ASP A 61 -4.38 -37.73 -19.91
CA ASP A 61 -3.09 -38.29 -20.33
C ASP A 61 -3.22 -39.38 -21.42
N ASP A 62 -4.44 -39.63 -21.92
CA ASP A 62 -4.80 -40.76 -22.77
C ASP A 62 -4.53 -40.55 -24.27
N GLY A 63 -3.93 -39.40 -24.64
CA GLY A 63 -3.51 -39.10 -26.01
C GLY A 63 -4.63 -38.61 -26.93
N ARG A 64 -5.86 -38.41 -26.43
CA ARG A 64 -6.98 -37.83 -27.19
C ARG A 64 -6.86 -36.31 -27.38
N ALA A 65 -5.97 -35.68 -26.63
CA ALA A 65 -5.68 -34.26 -26.71
C ALA A 65 -4.21 -34.03 -27.07
N GLN A 66 -3.97 -33.31 -28.16
CA GLN A 66 -2.66 -32.79 -28.50
C GLN A 66 -2.54 -31.38 -27.93
N VAL A 67 -1.54 -31.14 -27.09
CA VAL A 67 -1.32 -29.84 -26.44
C VAL A 67 -0.09 -29.15 -27.01
N ARG A 68 -0.30 -27.96 -27.57
CA ARG A 68 0.75 -27.06 -28.05
C ARG A 68 0.88 -25.89 -27.08
N LEU A 69 2.08 -25.71 -26.53
CA LEU A 69 2.41 -24.51 -25.77
C LEU A 69 2.43 -23.31 -26.72
N VAL A 70 1.60 -22.30 -26.45
CA VAL A 70 1.53 -21.06 -27.23
C VAL A 70 2.40 -20.00 -26.57
N GLU A 71 2.22 -19.79 -25.27
CA GLU A 71 3.02 -18.87 -24.45
C GLU A 71 3.26 -19.52 -23.08
N THR A 72 4.44 -19.29 -22.52
CA THR A 72 4.69 -19.61 -21.10
C THR A 72 3.88 -18.68 -20.18
N SER A 73 3.69 -19.08 -18.92
CA SER A 73 3.03 -18.25 -17.92
C SER A 73 3.67 -16.86 -17.77
N ALA A 74 5.01 -16.79 -17.90
CA ALA A 74 5.76 -15.55 -17.84
C ALA A 74 5.45 -14.64 -19.04
N GLU A 75 5.51 -15.17 -20.26
CA GLU A 75 5.22 -14.43 -21.50
C GLU A 75 3.76 -13.96 -21.54
N TYR A 76 2.80 -14.83 -21.19
CA TYR A 76 1.39 -14.47 -21.11
C TYR A 76 1.16 -13.35 -20.10
N SER A 77 1.78 -13.45 -18.91
CA SER A 77 1.69 -12.43 -17.87
C SER A 77 2.32 -11.10 -18.31
N GLU A 78 3.45 -11.15 -19.00
CA GLU A 78 4.13 -9.97 -19.53
C GLU A 78 3.29 -9.28 -20.62
N ARG A 79 2.74 -10.04 -21.57
CA ARG A 79 1.83 -9.52 -22.59
C ARG A 79 0.59 -8.91 -21.95
N LYS A 80 -0.06 -9.59 -21.00
CA LYS A 80 -1.23 -9.04 -20.30
C LYS A 80 -0.92 -7.79 -19.50
N ARG A 81 0.27 -7.70 -18.89
CA ARG A 81 0.76 -6.45 -18.28
C ARG A 81 0.94 -5.36 -19.33
N ALA A 82 1.56 -5.66 -20.47
CA ALA A 82 1.75 -4.70 -21.55
C ALA A 82 0.40 -4.19 -22.11
N GLU A 83 -0.54 -5.07 -22.43
CA GLU A 83 -1.90 -4.71 -22.86
C GLU A 83 -2.60 -3.81 -21.83
N ALA A 84 -2.46 -4.17 -20.55
CA ALA A 84 -3.11 -3.42 -19.49
C ALA A 84 -2.53 -2.04 -19.21
N ARG A 85 -1.26 -1.80 -19.56
CA ARG A 85 -0.64 -0.48 -19.48
C ARG A 85 -1.15 0.46 -20.55
N GLY A 86 -1.64 -0.07 -21.67
CA GLY A 86 -1.98 0.72 -22.85
C GLY A 86 -0.81 1.60 -23.29
N ASP A 87 -1.13 2.80 -23.77
CA ASP A 87 -0.11 3.74 -24.25
C ASP A 87 0.75 4.28 -23.10
N LEU A 88 2.04 3.99 -23.14
CA LEU A 88 2.99 4.43 -22.12
C LEU A 88 3.16 5.95 -22.15
N VAL A 89 3.03 6.57 -20.97
CA VAL A 89 3.38 7.99 -20.78
C VAL A 89 4.90 8.14 -20.82
N PHE A 90 5.60 7.28 -20.09
CA PHE A 90 7.06 7.24 -20.04
C PHE A 90 7.55 5.95 -20.67
N ARG A 91 8.38 6.06 -21.71
CA ARG A 91 8.96 4.91 -22.42
C ARG A 91 10.15 4.29 -21.70
N GLN A 92 10.81 5.06 -20.83
CA GLN A 92 12.01 4.65 -20.11
C GLN A 92 11.73 4.69 -18.61
N LEU A 93 12.28 3.71 -17.90
CA LEU A 93 12.29 3.70 -16.44
C LEU A 93 13.14 4.87 -15.93
N PRO A 94 12.79 5.45 -14.77
CA PRO A 94 13.57 6.54 -14.18
C PRO A 94 14.99 6.06 -13.85
N ARG A 95 15.97 6.90 -14.16
CA ARG A 95 17.39 6.60 -13.96
C ARG A 95 17.92 7.08 -12.62
N ASP A 96 17.22 8.00 -11.99
CA ASP A 96 17.59 8.59 -10.72
C ASP A 96 16.35 8.92 -9.86
N PRO A 97 16.56 9.28 -8.57
CA PRO A 97 15.45 9.57 -7.65
C PRO A 97 14.61 10.78 -8.06
N PHE A 98 15.17 11.75 -8.77
CA PHE A 98 14.47 12.95 -9.21
C PHE A 98 13.53 12.62 -10.36
N GLU A 99 14.03 11.92 -11.40
CA GLU A 99 13.20 11.41 -12.49
C GLU A 99 12.08 10.51 -11.94
N LEU A 100 12.36 9.66 -10.95
CA LEU A 100 11.35 8.79 -10.35
C LEU A 100 10.23 9.61 -9.67
N ALA A 101 10.59 10.62 -8.89
CA ALA A 101 9.62 11.50 -8.24
C ALA A 101 8.78 12.28 -9.27
N GLU A 102 9.42 12.83 -10.31
CA GLU A 102 8.76 13.58 -11.39
C GLU A 102 7.77 12.71 -12.18
N GLN A 103 8.18 11.48 -12.55
CA GLN A 103 7.30 10.54 -13.24
C GLN A 103 6.07 10.18 -12.39
N LEU A 104 6.26 9.91 -11.10
CA LEU A 104 5.14 9.63 -10.19
C LEU A 104 4.20 10.83 -10.04
N GLU A 105 4.74 12.05 -9.93
CA GLU A 105 3.92 13.26 -9.83
C GLU A 105 3.15 13.54 -11.12
N THR A 106 3.78 13.36 -12.29
CA THR A 106 3.14 13.55 -13.59
C THR A 106 2.03 12.52 -13.80
N LEU A 107 2.29 11.24 -13.54
CA LEU A 107 1.27 10.19 -13.61
C LEU A 107 0.12 10.47 -12.64
N ALA A 108 0.40 10.88 -11.41
CA ALA A 108 -0.64 11.24 -10.45
C ALA A 108 -1.51 12.42 -10.93
N PHE A 109 -0.89 13.43 -11.55
CA PHE A 109 -1.61 14.56 -12.14
C PHE A 109 -2.48 14.14 -13.33
N MET A 110 -1.97 13.31 -14.23
CA MET A 110 -2.74 12.77 -15.36
C MET A 110 -3.92 11.91 -14.87
N ILE A 111 -3.69 11.02 -13.90
CA ILE A 111 -4.76 10.20 -13.27
C ILE A 111 -5.85 11.09 -12.68
N HIS A 112 -5.48 12.19 -12.02
CA HIS A 112 -6.46 13.09 -11.42
C HIS A 112 -7.32 13.79 -12.48
N ARG A 113 -6.73 14.18 -13.61
CA ARG A 113 -7.44 14.87 -14.70
C ARG A 113 -8.28 13.95 -15.56
N GLU A 114 -8.03 12.66 -15.51
CA GLU A 114 -8.78 11.67 -16.30
C GLU A 114 -10.17 11.43 -15.70
N GLU A 115 -11.21 11.62 -16.52
CA GLU A 115 -12.62 11.55 -16.12
C GLU A 115 -13.23 10.14 -16.31
N ASP A 116 -12.52 9.25 -16.99
CA ASP A 116 -12.92 7.86 -17.27
C ASP A 116 -12.90 6.97 -16.02
N ASP A 117 -13.82 7.23 -15.08
CA ASP A 117 -13.95 6.47 -13.83
C ASP A 117 -14.67 5.12 -13.99
N HIS A 118 -15.47 4.97 -15.05
CA HIS A 118 -16.43 3.86 -15.18
C HIS A 118 -16.07 2.86 -16.28
N VAL A 119 -15.01 3.12 -17.05
CA VAL A 119 -14.59 2.25 -18.14
C VAL A 119 -13.60 1.21 -17.60
N ILE A 120 -14.02 -0.06 -17.59
CA ILE A 120 -13.14 -1.19 -17.26
C ILE A 120 -12.02 -1.21 -18.33
N HIS A 121 -10.76 -1.11 -17.90
CA HIS A 121 -9.58 -0.91 -18.76
C HIS A 121 -9.47 0.46 -19.45
N GLY A 122 -10.22 1.47 -18.99
CA GLY A 122 -10.10 2.85 -19.46
C GLY A 122 -8.75 3.49 -19.14
N ARG A 123 -8.52 4.69 -19.71
CA ARG A 123 -7.23 5.38 -19.62
C ARG A 123 -6.76 5.61 -18.19
N LYS A 124 -7.69 5.93 -17.28
CA LYS A 124 -7.37 6.11 -15.85
C LYS A 124 -6.80 4.85 -15.20
N GLY A 125 -7.36 3.69 -15.54
CA GLY A 125 -6.89 2.40 -15.06
C GLY A 125 -5.50 2.05 -15.61
N GLN A 126 -5.24 2.37 -16.87
CA GLN A 126 -3.93 2.21 -17.51
C GLN A 126 -2.86 3.08 -16.84
N LEU A 127 -3.15 4.38 -16.67
CA LEU A 127 -2.27 5.33 -15.98
C LEU A 127 -2.00 4.90 -14.54
N ARG A 128 -3.01 4.37 -13.85
CA ARG A 128 -2.83 3.85 -12.49
C ARG A 128 -1.86 2.66 -12.44
N ARG A 129 -1.94 1.73 -13.40
CA ARG A 129 -0.98 0.63 -13.49
C ARG A 129 0.43 1.14 -13.75
N GLN A 130 0.60 2.09 -14.67
CA GLN A 130 1.90 2.73 -14.92
C GLN A 130 2.46 3.41 -13.66
N PHE A 131 1.62 4.12 -12.89
CA PHE A 131 2.01 4.72 -11.61
C PHE A 131 2.49 3.66 -10.60
N ASP A 132 1.74 2.57 -10.46
CA ASP A 132 2.08 1.51 -9.52
C ASP A 132 3.38 0.79 -9.92
N GLU A 133 3.64 0.59 -11.22
CA GLU A 133 4.91 0.03 -11.71
C GLU A 133 6.12 0.92 -11.42
N VAL A 134 6.01 2.25 -11.62
CA VAL A 134 7.09 3.18 -11.24
C VAL A 134 7.30 3.17 -9.73
N ALA A 135 6.22 3.15 -8.94
CA ALA A 135 6.29 3.12 -7.49
C ALA A 135 6.89 1.80 -6.94
N ASP A 136 6.68 0.69 -7.65
CA ASP A 136 7.18 -0.63 -7.28
C ASP A 136 8.71 -0.74 -7.42
N GLN A 137 9.36 0.07 -8.27
CA GLN A 137 10.82 0.09 -8.38
C GLN A 137 11.52 0.40 -7.05
N VAL A 138 10.91 1.26 -6.23
CA VAL A 138 11.37 1.59 -4.89
C VAL A 138 10.48 1.00 -3.80
N LEU A 139 9.64 0.01 -4.14
CA LEU A 139 8.69 -0.62 -3.21
C LEU A 139 7.94 0.41 -2.36
N LEU A 140 7.51 1.51 -2.98
CA LEU A 140 6.96 2.65 -2.26
C LEU A 140 5.72 2.20 -1.48
N ALA A 141 5.70 2.42 -0.17
CA ALA A 141 4.60 1.97 0.67
C ALA A 141 3.26 2.56 0.21
N GLN A 142 2.17 1.79 0.33
CA GLN A 142 0.84 2.20 -0.11
C GLN A 142 0.42 3.58 0.44
N ARG A 143 0.69 3.85 1.72
CA ARG A 143 0.32 5.14 2.34
C ARG A 143 1.04 6.35 1.71
N LYS A 144 2.23 6.13 1.14
CA LYS A 144 3.00 7.15 0.43
C LYS A 144 2.52 7.32 -1.00
N ARG A 145 2.14 6.23 -1.68
CA ARG A 145 1.42 6.29 -2.97
C ARG A 145 0.16 7.12 -2.85
N THR A 146 -0.65 6.86 -1.81
CA THR A 146 -1.86 7.63 -1.51
C THR A 146 -1.56 9.12 -1.34
N TYR A 147 -0.44 9.47 -0.69
CA TYR A 147 -0.03 10.86 -0.58
C TYR A 147 0.22 11.51 -1.94
N VAL A 148 1.02 10.89 -2.82
CA VAL A 148 1.35 11.46 -4.13
C VAL A 148 0.09 11.67 -4.98
N LEU A 149 -0.81 10.69 -5.00
CA LEU A 149 -2.10 10.79 -5.69
C LEU A 149 -3.00 11.87 -5.09
N THR A 150 -3.02 11.98 -3.76
CA THR A 150 -3.79 13.01 -3.06
C THR A 150 -3.22 14.40 -3.30
N LYS A 151 -1.89 14.54 -3.34
CA LYS A 151 -1.17 15.80 -3.62
C LYS A 151 -1.60 16.34 -4.99
N ALA A 152 -1.62 15.49 -6.01
CA ALA A 152 -2.08 15.87 -7.35
C ALA A 152 -3.53 16.36 -7.35
N ARG A 153 -4.41 15.69 -6.59
CA ARG A 153 -5.82 16.10 -6.43
C ARG A 153 -6.00 17.43 -5.69
N LEU A 154 -5.15 17.71 -4.70
CA LEU A 154 -5.21 18.95 -3.92
C LEU A 154 -4.49 20.12 -4.60
N GLY A 155 -3.67 19.85 -5.63
CA GLY A 155 -2.89 20.86 -6.34
C GLY A 155 -1.64 21.32 -5.60
N GLY A 156 -1.20 20.62 -4.55
CA GLY A 156 -0.04 21.02 -3.77
C GLY A 156 0.28 20.09 -2.60
N ASP A 157 1.46 20.31 -2.00
CA ASP A 157 1.87 19.62 -0.79
C ASP A 157 0.95 19.95 0.39
N PHE A 158 0.77 18.99 1.29
CA PHE A 158 -0.08 19.14 2.46
C PHE A 158 0.49 18.35 3.64
N HIS A 159 0.08 18.70 4.85
CA HIS A 159 0.45 17.94 6.05
C HIS A 159 -0.61 16.86 6.34
N PRO A 160 -0.31 15.55 6.19
CA PRO A 160 -1.34 14.50 6.25
C PRO A 160 -2.06 14.38 7.59
N TYR A 161 -1.41 14.76 8.69
CA TYR A 161 -1.98 14.67 10.03
C TYR A 161 -2.79 15.92 10.42
N GLU A 162 -2.40 17.08 9.92
CA GLU A 162 -2.99 18.38 10.32
C GLU A 162 -4.09 18.83 9.38
N THR A 163 -4.08 18.36 8.12
CA THR A 163 -5.09 18.75 7.13
C THR A 163 -6.49 18.42 7.62
N ARG A 164 -7.40 19.39 7.47
CA ARG A 164 -8.82 19.27 7.79
C ARG A 164 -9.67 18.89 6.58
N ASP A 165 -9.04 18.71 5.41
CA ASP A 165 -9.75 18.31 4.21
C ASP A 165 -10.35 16.90 4.42
N PRO A 166 -11.69 16.75 4.38
CA PRO A 166 -12.35 15.46 4.60
C PRO A 166 -12.01 14.42 3.52
N ARG A 167 -11.49 14.86 2.36
CA ARG A 167 -11.06 13.99 1.27
C ARG A 167 -9.73 13.28 1.60
N VAL A 168 -8.98 13.73 2.61
CA VAL A 168 -7.71 13.13 3.02
C VAL A 168 -7.93 12.11 4.12
N PHE A 169 -7.74 10.84 3.80
CA PHE A 169 -7.79 9.78 4.79
C PHE A 169 -6.50 9.75 5.63
N ARG A 170 -6.49 10.49 6.75
CA ARG A 170 -5.30 10.71 7.59
C ARG A 170 -4.54 9.43 7.97
N ILE A 171 -5.25 8.36 8.31
CA ILE A 171 -4.62 7.10 8.77
C ILE A 171 -3.93 6.35 7.62
N GLY A 172 -4.39 6.55 6.38
CA GLY A 172 -3.88 5.86 5.20
C GLY A 172 -2.93 6.70 4.34
N THR A 173 -2.48 7.86 4.81
CA THR A 173 -1.70 8.80 4.01
C THR A 173 -0.47 9.28 4.78
N VAL A 174 0.72 8.99 4.26
CA VAL A 174 2.00 9.40 4.85
C VAL A 174 2.79 10.14 3.78
N ARG A 175 3.28 11.35 4.09
CA ARG A 175 4.12 12.09 3.14
C ARG A 175 5.46 11.35 2.95
N PRO A 176 5.85 10.99 1.71
CA PRO A 176 7.15 10.40 1.44
C PRO A 176 8.27 11.41 1.73
N LEU A 177 9.42 10.89 2.14
CA LEU A 177 10.67 11.63 2.21
C LEU A 177 11.42 11.46 0.88
N PRO A 178 12.28 12.40 0.47
CA PRO A 178 13.13 12.28 -0.71
C PRO A 178 13.90 10.96 -0.77
N VAL A 179 14.46 10.52 0.36
CA VAL A 179 15.15 9.24 0.51
C VAL A 179 14.27 8.03 0.25
N ASP A 180 12.94 8.16 0.21
CA ASP A 180 12.04 7.06 -0.20
C ASP A 180 12.05 6.79 -1.71
N PHE A 181 12.50 7.76 -2.51
CA PHE A 181 12.61 7.67 -3.96
C PHE A 181 13.99 7.18 -4.41
N GLU A 182 14.92 6.97 -3.48
CA GLU A 182 16.25 6.43 -3.76
C GLU A 182 16.15 5.01 -4.34
N LEU A 183 16.75 4.80 -5.51
CA LEU A 183 16.72 3.50 -6.19
C LEU A 183 17.43 2.43 -5.35
N ASP A 184 18.57 2.78 -4.77
CA ASP A 184 19.35 1.90 -3.90
C ASP A 184 18.60 1.59 -2.58
N PRO A 185 18.34 0.30 -2.26
CA PRO A 185 17.68 -0.09 -1.02
C PRO A 185 18.44 0.27 0.26
N TRP A 186 19.77 0.38 0.23
CA TRP A 186 20.56 0.67 1.42
C TRP A 186 20.46 2.14 1.81
N THR A 187 20.54 3.01 0.81
CA THR A 187 20.32 4.46 0.96
C THR A 187 18.92 4.74 1.51
N ARG A 188 17.89 4.02 1.04
CA ARG A 188 16.51 4.11 1.58
C ARG A 188 16.41 3.80 3.08
N LYS A 189 17.31 2.96 3.61
CA LYS A 189 17.31 2.49 5.00
C LYS A 189 18.18 3.33 5.93
N ASP A 190 18.91 4.33 5.41
CA ASP A 190 19.73 5.22 6.22
C ASP A 190 18.87 6.00 7.23
N ARG A 191 19.04 5.68 8.52
CA ARG A 191 18.25 6.28 9.60
C ARG A 191 18.60 7.74 9.86
N LEU A 192 19.86 8.12 9.68
CA LEU A 192 20.33 9.49 9.93
C LEU A 192 19.80 10.40 8.84
N ARG A 193 20.02 10.04 7.58
CA ARG A 193 19.49 10.80 6.44
C ARG A 193 17.98 10.93 6.48
N ARG A 194 17.25 9.84 6.81
CA ARG A 194 15.78 9.89 7.00
C ARG A 194 15.35 10.85 8.10
N LYS A 195 16.11 10.91 9.21
CA LYS A 195 15.82 11.85 10.30
C LYS A 195 16.02 13.28 9.82
N ASP A 196 17.14 13.57 9.17
CA ASP A 196 17.47 14.92 8.73
C ASP A 196 16.51 15.43 7.66
N GLU A 197 16.12 14.59 6.71
CA GLU A 197 15.10 14.93 5.71
C GLU A 197 13.72 15.13 6.33
N ALA A 198 13.34 14.31 7.32
CA ALA A 198 12.08 14.50 8.04
C ALA A 198 12.07 15.86 8.77
N ILE A 199 13.17 16.24 9.42
CA ILE A 199 13.29 17.55 10.07
C ILE A 199 13.24 18.69 9.04
N ARG A 200 13.91 18.54 7.88
CA ARG A 200 13.84 19.54 6.81
C ARG A 200 12.41 19.75 6.28
N ILE A 201 11.60 18.70 6.24
CA ILE A 201 10.24 18.73 5.67
C ILE A 201 9.18 19.15 6.71
N PHE A 202 9.28 18.64 7.93
CA PHE A 202 8.29 18.89 8.99
C PHE A 202 8.75 19.95 9.99
N GLY A 203 9.93 20.52 9.79
CA GLY A 203 10.52 21.57 10.61
C GLY A 203 11.07 21.09 11.95
N GLU A 204 11.44 22.06 12.78
CA GLU A 204 11.99 21.82 14.13
C GLU A 204 11.01 21.09 15.06
N ALA A 205 9.70 21.18 14.81
CA ALA A 205 8.69 20.41 15.55
C ALA A 205 8.93 18.90 15.46
N GLU A 206 9.42 18.37 14.33
CA GLU A 206 9.78 16.95 14.22
C GLU A 206 11.04 16.60 15.03
N ARG A 207 12.01 17.51 15.10
CA ARG A 207 13.21 17.33 15.95
C ARG A 207 12.79 17.26 17.41
N GLU A 208 11.99 18.21 17.84
CA GLU A 208 11.52 18.31 19.22
C GLU A 208 10.64 17.12 19.62
N THR A 209 9.70 16.71 18.75
CA THR A 209 8.89 15.51 18.98
C THR A 209 9.76 14.26 19.18
N ARG A 210 10.89 14.14 18.44
CA ARG A 210 11.82 13.01 18.62
C ARG A 210 12.59 13.11 19.93
N GLN A 211 13.03 14.29 20.34
CA GLN A 211 13.67 14.52 21.63
C GLN A 211 12.74 14.12 22.77
N TRP A 212 11.46 14.54 22.71
CA TRP A 212 10.45 14.12 23.68
C TRP A 212 10.23 12.62 23.72
N ILE A 213 10.11 11.96 22.57
CA ILE A 213 9.99 10.49 22.53
C ILE A 213 11.20 9.82 23.20
N SER A 214 12.41 10.32 22.94
CA SER A 214 13.64 9.78 23.54
C SER A 214 13.64 9.98 25.05
N ARG A 215 13.33 11.19 25.54
CA ARG A 215 13.27 11.53 26.96
C ARG A 215 12.23 10.71 27.71
N LEU A 216 11.02 10.61 27.15
CA LEU A 216 9.94 9.83 27.76
C LEU A 216 10.29 8.34 27.84
N ARG A 217 10.95 7.78 26.82
CA ARG A 217 11.46 6.40 26.88
C ARG A 217 12.55 6.22 27.93
N ALA A 218 13.47 7.18 28.04
CA ALA A 218 14.52 7.16 29.07
C ALA A 218 13.92 7.23 30.49
N ALA A 219 12.81 7.95 30.66
CA ALA A 219 12.03 7.98 31.90
C ALA A 219 11.17 6.71 32.13
N GLY A 220 11.30 5.67 31.29
CA GLY A 220 10.63 4.38 31.48
C GLY A 220 9.21 4.29 30.89
N TYR A 221 8.75 5.29 30.15
CA TYR A 221 7.42 5.25 29.56
C TYR A 221 7.35 4.44 28.27
N HIS A 222 6.20 3.81 28.04
CA HIS A 222 5.87 3.20 26.75
C HIS A 222 5.26 4.25 25.81
N VAL A 223 6.00 4.62 24.76
CA VAL A 223 5.70 5.76 23.90
C VAL A 223 5.46 5.35 22.44
N ARG A 224 4.40 5.86 21.82
CA ARG A 224 4.10 5.69 20.40
C ARG A 224 3.56 6.99 19.79
N ARG A 225 3.57 7.11 18.46
CA ARG A 225 2.83 8.17 17.76
C ARG A 225 1.50 7.61 17.25
N PRO A 226 0.42 8.43 17.19
CA PRO A 226 -0.82 8.04 16.53
C PRO A 226 -0.66 7.96 15.01
N HIS A 227 0.25 8.75 14.43
CA HIS A 227 0.60 8.75 13.02
C HIS A 227 2.10 9.07 12.83
N PRO A 228 2.80 8.55 11.80
CA PRO A 228 4.23 8.85 11.59
C PRO A 228 4.54 10.35 11.53
N ASN A 229 3.67 11.15 10.88
CA ASN A 229 3.79 12.60 10.77
C ASN A 229 3.04 13.37 11.88
N ALA A 230 2.62 12.72 12.97
CA ALA A 230 2.02 13.43 14.10
C ALA A 230 3.11 14.03 15.00
N GLN A 231 2.89 15.28 15.42
CA GLN A 231 3.64 15.91 16.52
C GLN A 231 3.11 15.48 17.90
N GLU A 232 1.92 14.87 17.94
CA GLU A 232 1.37 14.25 19.13
C GLU A 232 2.07 12.93 19.46
N ILE A 233 2.29 12.73 20.75
CA ILE A 233 2.89 11.53 21.35
C ILE A 233 1.85 10.89 22.28
N LEU A 234 1.63 9.59 22.12
CA LEU A 234 0.82 8.78 23.02
C LEU A 234 1.72 8.05 24.02
N VAL A 235 1.44 8.29 25.30
CA VAL A 235 2.16 7.69 26.44
C VAL A 235 1.22 6.73 27.16
N ARG A 236 1.59 5.45 27.22
CA ARG A 236 0.73 4.42 27.79
C ARG A 236 0.99 4.24 29.28
N ALA A 237 -0.02 4.53 30.11
CA ALA A 237 -0.05 4.24 31.53
C ALA A 237 -0.39 2.76 31.79
N ALA A 238 0.34 2.15 32.72
CA ALA A 238 -0.01 0.84 33.30
C ALA A 238 -0.98 1.04 34.47
N LEU A 239 -2.17 0.44 34.41
CA LEU A 239 -3.18 0.53 35.46
C LEU A 239 -3.38 -0.80 36.20
N GLY A 240 -2.42 -1.71 36.06
CA GLY A 240 -2.46 -3.09 36.54
C GLY A 240 -1.66 -3.97 35.59
N GLU A 241 -1.88 -5.29 35.66
CA GLU A 241 -1.18 -6.24 34.78
C GLU A 241 -1.62 -6.09 33.32
N THR A 242 -2.94 -6.07 33.09
CA THR A 242 -3.53 -6.08 31.74
C THR A 242 -4.12 -4.73 31.31
N GLU A 243 -4.52 -3.90 32.27
CA GLU A 243 -5.20 -2.64 31.99
C GLU A 243 -4.21 -1.52 31.62
N ARG A 244 -4.51 -0.83 30.52
CA ARG A 244 -3.69 0.25 29.98
C ARG A 244 -4.57 1.43 29.58
N TYR A 245 -4.04 2.63 29.72
CA TYR A 245 -4.70 3.84 29.24
C TYR A 245 -3.69 4.78 28.59
N ASP A 246 -4.05 5.42 27.49
CA ASP A 246 -3.14 6.32 26.78
C ASP A 246 -3.36 7.77 27.25
N MET A 247 -2.27 8.44 27.61
CA MET A 247 -2.16 9.89 27.78
C MET A 247 -1.55 10.50 26.52
N ARG A 248 -1.78 11.79 26.29
CA ARG A 248 -1.34 12.54 25.13
C ARG A 248 -0.33 13.59 25.58
N VAL A 249 0.77 13.69 24.88
CA VAL A 249 1.78 14.74 25.01
C VAL A 249 1.87 15.43 23.65
N TYR A 250 1.58 16.72 23.57
CA TYR A 250 1.47 17.43 22.30
C TYR A 250 1.92 18.90 22.43
N PRO A 251 2.41 19.51 21.34
CA PRO A 251 2.72 20.93 21.33
C PRO A 251 1.44 21.75 21.23
N THR A 252 1.37 22.82 22.01
CA THR A 252 0.29 23.80 21.96
C THR A 252 0.60 24.92 20.98
N PRO A 253 -0.39 25.75 20.59
CA PRO A 253 -0.18 26.86 19.67
C PRO A 253 0.87 27.89 20.12
N ASN A 254 1.17 27.98 21.42
CA ASN A 254 2.19 28.89 21.96
C ASN A 254 3.59 28.23 22.06
N GLY A 255 3.77 27.03 21.51
CA GLY A 255 5.04 26.30 21.49
C GLY A 255 5.36 25.54 22.78
N LEU A 256 4.47 25.55 23.79
CA LEU A 256 4.66 24.76 25.00
C LEU A 256 4.13 23.34 24.82
N TRP A 257 4.79 22.36 25.45
CA TRP A 257 4.31 20.99 25.49
C TRP A 257 3.31 20.82 26.63
N GLN A 258 2.17 20.22 26.31
CA GLN A 258 1.14 19.90 27.29
C GLN A 258 0.93 18.41 27.39
N VAL A 259 0.45 18.00 28.57
CA VAL A 259 0.06 16.64 28.87
C VAL A 259 -1.42 16.61 29.22
N GLU A 260 -2.16 15.77 28.50
CA GLU A 260 -3.56 15.52 28.74
C GLU A 260 -3.85 14.02 28.81
N VAL A 261 -4.89 13.65 29.54
CA VAL A 261 -5.40 12.29 29.47
C VAL A 261 -6.34 12.22 28.27
N ARG A 262 -6.18 11.20 27.42
CA ARG A 262 -7.04 11.04 26.23
C ARG A 262 -8.52 11.00 26.63
N ASP A 263 -9.39 11.44 25.74
CA ASP A 263 -10.83 11.31 25.95
C ASP A 263 -11.28 9.85 25.89
N ALA A 264 -12.17 9.47 26.80
CA ALA A 264 -12.77 8.15 26.83
C ALA A 264 -13.92 8.05 25.83
N GLN A 265 -13.86 7.07 24.93
CA GLN A 265 -14.90 6.80 23.93
C GLN A 265 -15.93 5.76 24.42
N SER A 266 -15.65 5.08 25.55
CA SER A 266 -16.55 4.08 26.13
C SER A 266 -16.66 4.18 27.65
N LYS A 267 -17.70 3.56 28.24
CA LYS A 267 -17.85 3.46 29.70
C LYS A 267 -16.64 2.79 30.37
N ARG A 268 -16.06 1.76 29.72
CA ARG A 268 -14.86 1.08 30.21
C ARG A 268 -13.66 2.02 30.20
N GLU A 269 -13.43 2.71 29.10
CA GLU A 269 -12.33 3.68 28.99
C GLU A 269 -12.48 4.82 29.99
N ARG A 270 -13.72 5.25 30.31
CA ARG A 270 -13.96 6.27 31.34
C ARG A 270 -13.47 5.80 32.71
N LYS A 271 -13.79 4.57 33.11
CA LYS A 271 -13.29 3.98 34.37
C LYS A 271 -11.76 3.90 34.39
N LEU A 272 -11.13 3.53 33.26
CA LEU A 272 -9.67 3.47 33.13
C LEU A 272 -9.05 4.87 33.20
N ARG A 273 -9.64 5.87 32.54
CA ARG A 273 -9.26 7.29 32.64
C ARG A 273 -9.29 7.78 34.08
N ASP A 274 -10.39 7.54 34.78
CA ASP A 274 -10.55 7.99 36.17
C ASP A 274 -9.56 7.28 37.11
N ARG A 275 -9.26 6.00 36.85
CA ARG A 275 -8.20 5.26 37.56
C ARG A 275 -6.81 5.84 37.25
N CYS A 276 -6.52 6.18 35.99
CA CYS A 276 -5.28 6.79 35.55
C CYS A 276 -5.01 8.12 36.27
N LEU A 277 -6.06 8.95 36.38
CA LEU A 277 -6.03 10.22 37.11
C LEU A 277 -5.82 10.00 38.62
N ARG A 278 -6.61 9.11 39.25
CA ARG A 278 -6.49 8.81 40.70
C ARG A 278 -5.13 8.24 41.10
N GLN A 279 -4.49 7.45 40.23
CA GLN A 279 -3.15 6.89 40.48
C GLN A 279 -2.00 7.88 40.20
N GLY A 280 -2.31 9.15 39.87
CA GLY A 280 -1.32 10.20 39.70
C GLY A 280 -0.47 10.09 38.43
N HIS A 281 -0.85 9.27 37.44
CA HIS A 281 -0.06 9.09 36.21
C HIS A 281 0.05 10.39 35.40
N LEU A 282 -1.02 11.19 35.36
CA LEU A 282 -0.99 12.49 34.68
C LEU A 282 0.00 13.44 35.33
N VAL A 283 0.01 13.52 36.67
CA VAL A 283 0.91 14.41 37.43
C VAL A 283 2.36 14.01 37.19
N ARG A 284 2.70 12.71 37.35
CA ARG A 284 4.05 12.21 37.08
C ARG A 284 4.53 12.49 35.66
N LEU A 285 3.63 12.41 34.67
CA LEU A 285 3.98 12.70 33.29
C LEU A 285 4.17 14.20 33.06
N LYS A 286 3.37 15.05 33.71
CA LYS A 286 3.57 16.51 33.69
C LYS A 286 4.91 16.91 34.29
N ASP A 287 5.29 16.34 35.44
CA ASP A 287 6.59 16.62 36.07
C ASP A 287 7.77 16.34 35.12
N VAL A 288 7.64 15.29 34.30
CA VAL A 288 8.65 14.95 33.28
C VAL A 288 8.65 15.92 32.10
N VAL A 289 7.49 16.45 31.70
CA VAL A 289 7.36 17.37 30.56
C VAL A 289 7.66 18.82 30.94
N GLU A 290 7.42 19.23 32.18
CA GLU A 290 7.68 20.59 32.66
C GLU A 290 9.18 20.82 33.02
N GLY A 291 9.94 19.75 33.25
CA GLY A 291 11.40 19.87 33.42
C GLY A 291 12.11 20.30 32.12
N PRO A 292 13.25 21.01 32.17
CA PRO A 292 13.97 21.45 30.99
C PRO A 292 14.39 20.29 30.07
N LEU A 293 14.25 20.47 28.75
CA LEU A 293 14.86 19.60 27.75
C LEU A 293 16.39 19.79 27.86
N THR A 294 17.08 18.76 28.35
CA THR A 294 18.54 18.71 28.44
C THR A 294 19.13 17.94 27.28
#